data_AF-A0A7C6CAV8-F1
#
_entry.id   AF-A0A7C6CAV8-F1
#
_cell.length_a   1.000
_cell.length_b   1.000
_cell.length_c   1.000
_cell.angle_alpha   90.00
_cell.angle_beta   90.00
_cell.angle_gamma   90.00
#
_symmetry.space_group_name_H-M   'P 1'
#
loop_
_entity.id
_entity.type
_entity.pdbx_description
1 polymer ?
#
loop_
_entity_poly.entity_id
_entity_poly.type
_entity_poly.pdbx_seq_one_letter_code
_entity_poly.pdbx_strand_id
1 'polypeptide(L)'
;MNKRGIVLSGLVYALLTFFLLLVVGLLSILWYRQNTIDELSRDANAIYDDPYIPNEEYTAEFFYSGDYQVFNVPITGRYEIELWGAQGGSTTSAVKGESLGGKGAYTSGKIYLNKGESLYFYIGQSGGDFSSSNIGNINFYSATFNGGGAGALDVSESSDTGEHGFPGGGATDVRLVNGAWNNTTSLRSRIMVAAGGGGGGWSGNGSGDQYYAGGGGAGGSLSGIGAPTATSSTPGTQTSGYAFGIGGNGIFGSSGNNNGTGGGGGGYYGGEKGLSFRKPNSSGSGGSSFISGHSGCNAINASGSHTGQPNHYSGHIFNETQMIDGNSSMPKPTGGTQIGHSGNGYARITYLP
;
A
#
# COMPACT_ATOMS: atom_id res chain seq x y z
N MET A 1 29.58 39.36 -85.64
CA MET A 1 29.54 39.08 -84.18
C MET A 1 30.93 38.67 -83.71
N ASN A 2 31.49 39.35 -82.70
CA ASN A 2 32.82 39.06 -82.16
C ASN A 2 32.78 37.80 -81.29
N LYS A 3 33.68 36.84 -81.54
CA LYS A 3 33.77 35.54 -80.83
C LYS A 3 33.80 35.69 -79.30
N ARG A 4 34.25 36.82 -78.77
CA ARG A 4 34.27 37.13 -77.32
C ARG A 4 32.87 37.35 -76.72
N GLY A 5 31.91 37.90 -77.47
CA GLY A 5 30.55 38.17 -76.96
C GLY A 5 29.70 36.91 -76.78
N ILE A 6 29.93 35.88 -77.62
CA ILE A 6 29.23 34.59 -77.54
C ILE A 6 29.64 33.85 -76.27
N VAL A 7 30.95 33.81 -75.97
CA VAL A 7 31.49 33.17 -74.77
C VAL A 7 30.99 33.82 -73.49
N LEU A 8 30.94 35.16 -73.44
CA LEU A 8 30.46 35.89 -72.27
C LEU A 8 28.96 35.65 -72.03
N SER A 9 28.13 35.65 -73.08
CA SER A 9 26.70 35.35 -72.94
C SER A 9 26.46 33.90 -72.48
N GLY A 10 27.22 32.92 -72.99
CA GLY A 10 27.11 31.53 -72.58
C GLY A 10 27.44 31.30 -71.11
N LEU A 11 28.45 32.01 -70.59
CA LEU A 11 28.84 31.99 -69.17
C LEU A 11 27.75 32.60 -68.27
N VAL A 12 27.14 33.71 -68.70
CA VAL A 12 26.04 34.35 -67.98
C VAL A 12 24.82 33.43 -67.95
N TYR A 13 24.44 32.80 -69.07
CA TYR A 13 23.34 31.83 -69.09
C TYR A 13 23.64 30.63 -68.21
N ALA A 14 24.85 30.05 -68.24
CA ALA A 14 25.21 28.93 -67.38
C ALA A 14 25.11 29.27 -65.88
N LEU A 15 25.56 30.46 -65.48
CA LEU A 15 25.43 30.97 -64.11
C LEU A 15 23.96 31.18 -63.71
N LEU A 16 23.15 31.72 -64.61
CA LEU A 16 21.73 31.96 -64.37
C LEU A 16 20.96 30.65 -64.21
N THR A 17 21.26 29.65 -65.05
CA THR A 17 20.67 28.31 -64.96
C THR A 17 21.08 27.60 -63.67
N PHE A 18 22.37 27.71 -63.28
CA PHE A 18 22.85 27.15 -62.02
C PHE A 18 22.17 27.80 -60.81
N PHE A 19 22.04 29.13 -60.81
CA PHE A 19 21.34 29.86 -59.76
C PHE A 19 19.87 29.45 -59.67
N LEU A 20 19.19 29.31 -60.81
CA LEU A 20 17.79 28.88 -60.85
C LEU A 20 17.62 27.46 -60.28
N LEU A 21 18.52 26.53 -60.61
CA LEU A 21 18.50 25.17 -60.05
C LEU A 21 18.73 25.18 -58.54
N LEU A 22 19.58 26.06 -58.03
CA LEU A 22 19.82 26.26 -56.59
C LEU A 22 18.56 26.75 -55.88
N VAL A 23 17.87 27.74 -56.45
CA VAL A 23 16.62 28.29 -55.90
C VAL A 23 15.52 27.25 -55.89
N VAL A 24 15.34 26.50 -56.98
CA VAL A 24 14.35 25.41 -57.06
C VAL A 24 14.68 24.30 -56.05
N GLY A 25 15.95 23.93 -55.90
CA GLY A 25 16.40 22.97 -54.88
C GLY A 25 16.09 23.43 -53.46
N LEU A 26 16.36 24.69 -53.13
CA LEU A 26 16.05 25.29 -51.82
C LEU A 26 14.54 25.30 -51.54
N LEU A 27 13.72 25.71 -52.51
CA LEU A 27 12.27 25.71 -52.37
C LEU A 27 11.72 24.29 -52.16
N SER A 28 12.30 23.30 -52.82
CA SER A 28 11.91 21.89 -52.67
C SER A 28 12.22 21.35 -51.27
N ILE A 29 13.38 21.72 -50.72
CA ILE A 29 13.78 21.36 -49.34
C ILE A 29 12.87 22.04 -48.32
N LEU A 30 12.54 23.32 -48.51
CA LEU A 30 11.65 24.05 -47.61
C LEU A 30 10.23 23.49 -47.64
N TRP A 31 9.72 23.17 -48.82
CA TRP A 31 8.41 22.55 -48.99
C TRP A 31 8.34 21.17 -48.32
N TYR A 32 9.37 20.33 -48.51
CA TYR A 32 9.44 19.03 -47.85
C TYR A 32 9.47 19.15 -46.33
N ARG A 33 10.28 20.06 -45.79
CA ARG A 33 10.34 20.32 -44.33
C ARG A 33 9.00 20.77 -43.76
N GLN A 34 8.29 21.66 -44.46
CA GLN A 34 7.00 22.16 -43.99
C GLN A 34 5.98 21.01 -43.88
N ASN A 35 5.88 20.15 -44.91
CA ASN A 35 4.98 19.01 -44.87
C ASN A 35 5.30 18.04 -43.71
N THR A 36 6.58 17.78 -43.45
CA THR A 36 6.98 16.93 -42.31
C THR A 36 6.60 17.54 -40.96
N ILE A 37 6.73 18.87 -40.81
CA ILE A 37 6.33 19.57 -39.58
C ILE A 37 4.81 19.53 -39.40
N ASP A 38 4.06 19.69 -40.50
CA ASP A 38 2.61 19.64 -40.48
C ASP A 38 2.10 18.23 -40.14
N GLU A 39 2.73 17.18 -40.68
CA GLU A 39 2.46 15.78 -40.31
C GLU A 39 2.76 15.52 -38.83
N LEU A 40 3.92 15.92 -38.34
CA LEU A 40 4.30 15.76 -36.93
C LEU A 40 3.37 16.54 -35.99
N SER A 41 2.95 17.74 -36.38
CA SER A 41 2.00 18.54 -35.60
C SER A 41 0.62 17.90 -35.59
N ARG A 42 0.18 17.33 -36.72
CA ARG A 42 -1.09 16.60 -36.81
C ARG A 42 -1.07 15.35 -35.92
N ASP A 43 0.00 14.58 -35.97
CA ASP A 43 0.14 13.36 -35.16
C ASP A 43 0.25 13.68 -33.66
N ALA A 44 0.96 14.76 -33.30
CA ALA A 44 1.02 15.25 -31.92
C ALA A 44 -0.34 15.73 -31.40
N ASN A 45 -1.11 16.44 -32.25
CA ASN A 45 -2.46 16.90 -31.89
C ASN A 45 -3.47 15.74 -31.81
N ALA A 46 -3.34 14.70 -32.65
CA ALA A 46 -4.20 13.52 -32.58
C ALA A 46 -4.04 12.76 -31.25
N ILE A 47 -2.84 12.72 -30.67
CA ILE A 47 -2.58 12.16 -29.33
C ILE A 47 -3.21 13.02 -28.22
N TYR A 48 -3.37 14.32 -28.44
CA TYR A 48 -3.93 15.26 -27.47
C TYR A 48 -5.46 15.32 -27.50
N ASP A 49 -6.06 15.28 -28.70
CA ASP A 49 -7.50 15.42 -28.90
C ASP A 49 -8.29 14.10 -28.79
N ASP A 50 -7.65 12.95 -29.03
CA ASP A 50 -8.27 11.62 -28.83
C ASP A 50 -7.49 10.84 -27.76
N PRO A 51 -7.72 11.11 -26.47
CA PRO A 51 -7.08 10.35 -25.42
C PRO A 51 -7.57 8.91 -25.50
N TYR A 52 -6.67 7.97 -25.77
CA TYR A 52 -6.95 6.52 -25.73
C TYR A 52 -7.93 6.19 -24.61
N ILE A 53 -9.17 5.89 -24.99
CA ILE A 53 -10.18 5.29 -24.12
C ILE A 53 -10.00 3.78 -24.32
N PRO A 54 -9.44 3.03 -23.37
CA PRO A 54 -9.48 1.58 -23.32
C PRO A 54 -10.95 1.21 -23.32
N ASN A 55 -11.35 0.58 -24.40
CA ASN A 55 -12.64 -0.08 -24.55
C ASN A 55 -12.67 -1.41 -23.77
N GLU A 56 -11.62 -1.69 -23.00
CA GLU A 56 -11.35 -2.91 -22.27
C GLU A 56 -11.04 -2.56 -20.81
N GLU A 57 -11.43 -3.47 -19.92
CA GLU A 57 -11.06 -3.41 -18.50
C GLU A 57 -9.53 -3.31 -18.37
N TYR A 58 -9.05 -2.29 -17.67
CA TYR A 58 -7.62 -2.12 -17.37
C TYR A 58 -7.40 -2.18 -15.88
N THR A 59 -6.39 -2.95 -15.48
CA THR A 59 -6.05 -3.22 -14.09
C THR A 59 -4.62 -2.80 -13.80
N ALA A 60 -4.42 -2.07 -12.70
CA ALA A 60 -3.10 -1.81 -12.11
C ALA A 60 -3.00 -2.48 -10.74
N GLU A 61 -1.87 -3.12 -10.48
CA GLU A 61 -1.58 -3.87 -9.26
C GLU A 61 -0.40 -3.25 -8.51
N PHE A 62 -0.45 -3.25 -7.18
CA PHE A 62 0.56 -2.65 -6.32
C PHE A 62 1.04 -3.65 -5.27
N PHE A 63 2.35 -3.85 -5.27
CA PHE A 63 3.05 -4.73 -4.34
C PHE A 63 3.81 -3.90 -3.32
N TYR A 64 4.15 -4.49 -2.17
CA TYR A 64 4.99 -3.81 -1.19
C TYR A 64 6.37 -3.45 -1.77
N SER A 65 6.72 -2.16 -1.68
CA SER A 65 7.98 -1.60 -2.17
C SER A 65 8.81 -0.89 -1.10
N GLY A 66 8.27 -0.72 0.12
CA GLY A 66 8.89 0.09 1.18
C GLY A 66 8.60 1.60 1.08
N ASP A 67 7.84 2.04 0.06
CA ASP A 67 7.38 3.41 -0.10
C ASP A 67 5.99 3.43 -0.79
N TYR A 68 5.40 4.62 -0.95
CA TYR A 68 4.16 4.77 -1.70
C TYR A 68 4.38 4.60 -3.21
N GLN A 69 3.32 4.16 -3.89
CA GLN A 69 3.24 4.09 -5.35
C GLN A 69 2.15 5.02 -5.86
N VAL A 70 2.36 5.63 -7.02
CA VAL A 70 1.44 6.62 -7.58
C VAL A 70 0.62 6.00 -8.70
N PHE A 71 -0.70 6.20 -8.64
CA PHE A 71 -1.60 5.96 -9.76
C PHE A 71 -2.14 7.29 -10.24
N ASN A 72 -1.81 7.66 -11.48
CA ASN A 72 -2.42 8.79 -12.15
C ASN A 72 -3.61 8.28 -12.95
N VAL A 73 -4.80 8.74 -12.60
CA VAL A 73 -6.05 8.31 -13.22
C VAL A 73 -5.99 8.64 -14.72
N PRO A 74 -5.92 7.64 -15.60
CA PRO A 74 -5.71 7.90 -17.01
C PRO A 74 -6.98 8.47 -17.66
N ILE A 75 -8.16 8.16 -17.08
CA ILE A 75 -9.47 8.33 -17.71
C ILE A 75 -10.51 8.63 -16.65
N THR A 76 -11.42 9.53 -16.98
CA THR A 76 -12.56 9.79 -16.11
C THR A 76 -13.55 8.64 -16.18
N GLY A 77 -13.89 8.05 -15.04
CA GLY A 77 -14.90 7.00 -15.00
C GLY A 77 -14.95 6.27 -13.67
N ARG A 78 -15.57 5.08 -13.68
CA ARG A 78 -15.70 4.25 -12.48
C ARG A 78 -14.51 3.32 -12.34
N TYR A 79 -14.05 3.17 -11.11
CA TYR A 79 -12.97 2.29 -10.74
C TYR A 79 -13.39 1.43 -9.56
N GLU A 80 -13.01 0.16 -9.57
CA GLU A 80 -13.00 -0.69 -8.37
C GLU A 80 -11.61 -0.67 -7.75
N ILE A 81 -11.55 -0.51 -6.43
CA ILE A 81 -10.31 -0.59 -5.65
C ILE A 81 -10.46 -1.74 -4.66
N GLU A 82 -9.46 -2.60 -4.61
CA GLU A 82 -9.35 -3.72 -3.68
C GLU A 82 -8.02 -3.63 -2.91
N LEU A 83 -8.06 -3.77 -1.59
CA LEU A 83 -6.90 -3.70 -0.70
C LEU A 83 -6.86 -4.91 0.22
N TRP A 84 -5.65 -5.42 0.47
CA TRP A 84 -5.35 -6.45 1.44
C TRP A 84 -4.28 -5.94 2.40
N GLY A 85 -4.58 -5.93 3.71
CA GLY A 85 -3.62 -5.57 4.75
C GLY A 85 -2.58 -6.66 4.97
N ALA A 86 -1.44 -6.33 5.59
CA ALA A 86 -0.35 -7.30 5.79
C ALA A 86 -0.57 -8.19 7.01
N GLN A 87 0.04 -9.37 7.01
CA GLN A 87 0.06 -10.24 8.19
C GLN A 87 1.03 -9.73 9.25
N GLY A 88 0.74 -10.03 10.52
CA GLY A 88 1.70 -9.89 11.60
C GLY A 88 2.80 -10.95 11.57
N GLY A 89 3.83 -10.72 12.38
CA GLY A 89 4.99 -11.58 12.48
C GLY A 89 4.63 -12.94 13.08
N SER A 90 5.15 -13.99 12.46
CA SER A 90 4.81 -15.39 12.75
C SER A 90 6.07 -16.21 12.99
N THR A 91 6.00 -17.24 13.83
CA THR A 91 7.00 -18.32 13.89
C THR A 91 6.34 -19.70 13.89
N THR A 92 6.98 -20.64 13.21
CA THR A 92 6.59 -22.07 13.14
C THR A 92 7.68 -22.99 13.70
N SER A 93 8.59 -22.45 14.53
CA SER A 93 9.71 -23.22 15.05
C SER A 93 9.24 -24.30 16.03
N ALA A 94 9.33 -25.57 15.68
CA ALA A 94 8.97 -26.67 16.60
C ALA A 94 9.82 -26.73 17.88
N VAL A 95 11.04 -26.18 17.85
CA VAL A 95 11.99 -26.17 18.97
C VAL A 95 11.79 -24.97 19.90
N LYS A 96 11.31 -23.87 19.32
CA LYS A 96 11.11 -22.57 19.97
C LYS A 96 9.65 -22.12 19.89
N GLY A 97 8.74 -23.12 19.79
CA GLY A 97 7.30 -23.14 19.47
C GLY A 97 6.67 -22.23 18.43
N GLU A 98 5.38 -22.46 18.25
CA GLU A 98 4.56 -21.82 17.23
C GLU A 98 3.83 -20.60 17.82
N SER A 99 3.91 -19.48 17.11
CA SER A 99 3.10 -18.29 17.36
C SER A 99 2.87 -17.58 16.03
N LEU A 100 1.66 -17.72 15.49
CA LEU A 100 1.33 -17.15 14.19
C LEU A 100 0.92 -15.68 14.36
N GLY A 101 1.27 -14.83 13.42
CA GLY A 101 0.75 -13.47 13.35
C GLY A 101 -0.70 -13.47 12.87
N GLY A 102 -1.44 -12.44 13.27
CA GLY A 102 -2.77 -12.19 12.77
C GLY A 102 -2.72 -11.89 11.27
N LYS A 103 -3.71 -12.36 10.52
CA LYS A 103 -3.81 -12.10 9.08
C LYS A 103 -4.43 -10.72 8.82
N GLY A 104 -4.09 -10.15 7.68
CA GLY A 104 -4.62 -8.86 7.26
C GLY A 104 -6.06 -8.94 6.77
N ALA A 105 -6.79 -7.83 6.89
CA ALA A 105 -8.14 -7.65 6.40
C ALA A 105 -8.17 -7.40 4.88
N TYR A 106 -9.38 -7.45 4.32
CA TYR A 106 -9.67 -7.06 2.95
C TYR A 106 -10.72 -5.95 2.90
N THR A 107 -10.54 -4.99 2.00
CA THR A 107 -11.53 -3.98 1.68
C THR A 107 -11.68 -3.80 0.19
N SER A 108 -12.91 -3.60 -0.29
CA SER A 108 -13.15 -3.17 -1.66
C SER A 108 -14.29 -2.17 -1.78
N GLY A 109 -14.33 -1.47 -2.90
CA GLY A 109 -15.44 -0.60 -3.26
C GLY A 109 -15.22 0.08 -4.60
N LYS A 110 -16.30 0.65 -5.13
CA LYS A 110 -16.30 1.39 -6.39
C LYS A 110 -16.34 2.88 -6.17
N ILE A 111 -15.57 3.62 -6.95
CA ILE A 111 -15.45 5.08 -6.88
C ILE A 111 -15.41 5.68 -8.28
N TYR A 112 -15.92 6.90 -8.43
CA TYR A 112 -15.75 7.68 -9.64
C TYR A 112 -14.52 8.58 -9.50
N LEU A 113 -13.62 8.53 -10.47
CA LEU A 113 -12.38 9.31 -10.48
C LEU A 113 -12.29 10.11 -11.78
N ASN A 114 -11.67 11.28 -11.72
CA ASN A 114 -11.43 12.11 -12.89
C ASN A 114 -10.02 11.90 -13.44
N LYS A 115 -9.89 11.94 -14.78
CA LYS A 115 -8.61 11.94 -15.45
C LYS A 115 -7.67 12.99 -14.86
N GLY A 116 -6.45 12.58 -14.56
CA GLY A 116 -5.41 13.43 -13.99
C GLY A 116 -5.40 13.51 -12.46
N GLU A 117 -6.39 12.94 -11.76
CA GLU A 117 -6.30 12.75 -10.31
C GLU A 117 -5.16 11.79 -9.96
N SER A 118 -4.47 12.05 -8.86
CA SER A 118 -3.40 11.18 -8.33
C SER A 118 -3.87 10.48 -7.07
N LEU A 119 -3.74 9.16 -7.05
CA LEU A 119 -3.92 8.32 -5.87
C LEU A 119 -2.56 7.77 -5.42
N TYR A 120 -2.35 7.73 -4.10
CA TYR A 120 -1.11 7.22 -3.51
C TYR A 120 -1.40 5.94 -2.73
N PHE A 121 -0.83 4.83 -3.19
CA PHE A 121 -1.00 3.51 -2.60
C PHE A 121 0.14 3.22 -1.62
N TYR A 122 -0.19 2.97 -0.37
CA TYR A 122 0.74 2.56 0.69
C TYR A 122 0.46 1.11 1.02
N ILE A 123 1.35 0.22 0.61
CA ILE A 123 1.16 -1.22 0.76
C ILE A 123 1.80 -1.70 2.06
N GLY A 124 1.05 -2.43 2.90
CA GLY A 124 1.52 -2.84 4.21
C GLY A 124 2.69 -3.82 4.15
N GLN A 125 3.67 -3.66 5.04
CA GLN A 125 4.73 -4.65 5.21
C GLN A 125 4.31 -5.74 6.19
N SER A 126 4.63 -7.00 5.87
CA SER A 126 4.47 -8.14 6.77
C SER A 126 5.37 -8.01 8.00
N GLY A 127 4.86 -8.44 9.16
CA GLY A 127 5.67 -8.60 10.38
C GLY A 127 6.79 -9.65 10.27
N GLY A 128 6.85 -10.40 9.17
CA GLY A 128 7.91 -11.35 8.85
C GLY A 128 7.63 -12.78 9.34
N ASP A 129 8.26 -13.75 8.68
CA ASP A 129 8.25 -15.14 9.10
C ASP A 129 9.59 -15.48 9.79
N PHE A 130 9.48 -15.90 11.05
CA PHE A 130 10.61 -16.17 11.92
C PHE A 130 10.86 -17.67 12.01
N SER A 131 12.11 -18.05 11.75
CA SER A 131 12.64 -19.40 11.88
C SER A 131 13.78 -19.41 12.90
N SER A 132 14.31 -20.59 13.20
CA SER A 132 15.45 -20.73 14.11
C SER A 132 16.69 -19.92 13.68
N SER A 133 16.81 -19.49 12.42
CA SER A 133 17.97 -18.75 11.91
C SER A 133 17.89 -17.23 12.07
N ASN A 134 16.70 -16.66 12.33
CA ASN A 134 16.50 -15.20 12.41
C ASN A 134 15.83 -14.73 13.72
N ILE A 135 15.34 -15.65 14.54
CA ILE A 135 15.00 -15.35 15.94
C ILE A 135 16.25 -14.82 16.66
N GLY A 136 16.10 -13.79 17.49
CA GLY A 136 17.22 -13.10 18.15
C GLY A 136 17.92 -12.02 17.31
N ASN A 137 17.61 -11.87 16.01
CA ASN A 137 18.17 -10.81 15.18
C ASN A 137 17.30 -9.54 15.25
N ILE A 138 17.80 -8.50 15.95
CA ILE A 138 17.11 -7.23 16.22
C ILE A 138 16.53 -6.54 14.97
N ASN A 139 17.15 -6.73 13.80
CA ASN A 139 16.68 -6.07 12.57
C ASN A 139 15.29 -6.52 12.14
N PHE A 140 14.88 -7.73 12.53
CA PHE A 140 13.56 -8.29 12.17
C PHE A 140 12.44 -7.85 13.11
N TYR A 141 12.75 -7.25 14.27
CA TYR A 141 11.75 -6.87 15.28
C TYR A 141 11.28 -5.42 15.17
N SER A 142 11.76 -4.68 14.17
CA SER A 142 11.39 -3.29 13.94
C SER A 142 9.90 -3.13 13.58
N ALA A 143 9.37 -1.92 13.81
CA ALA A 143 8.04 -1.56 13.34
C ALA A 143 7.98 -1.69 11.80
N THR A 144 6.86 -2.17 11.29
CA THR A 144 6.69 -2.43 9.87
C THR A 144 6.13 -1.21 9.15
N PHE A 145 6.49 -1.08 7.87
CA PHE A 145 5.98 -0.03 7.01
C PHE A 145 4.45 -0.02 7.00
N ASN A 146 3.92 1.20 7.04
CA ASN A 146 2.51 1.52 7.14
C ASN A 146 1.82 1.03 8.42
N GLY A 147 2.55 1.08 9.54
CA GLY A 147 1.93 1.23 10.85
C GLY A 147 1.81 -0.03 11.69
N GLY A 148 2.48 -1.13 11.37
CA GLY A 148 2.58 -2.25 12.30
C GLY A 148 3.60 -1.96 13.40
N GLY A 149 3.25 -2.23 14.65
CA GLY A 149 4.11 -2.00 15.81
C GLY A 149 5.31 -2.95 15.83
N ALA A 150 6.42 -2.49 16.41
CA ALA A 150 7.60 -3.31 16.64
C ALA A 150 7.29 -4.51 17.55
N GLY A 151 8.02 -5.60 17.38
CA GLY A 151 8.00 -6.73 18.31
C GLY A 151 8.96 -6.49 19.47
N ALA A 152 8.70 -7.10 20.63
CA ALA A 152 9.63 -7.09 21.75
C ALA A 152 10.69 -8.20 21.61
N LEU A 153 11.95 -7.84 21.35
CA LEU A 153 13.12 -8.73 21.42
C LEU A 153 14.04 -8.46 22.63
N ASP A 154 14.16 -9.40 23.55
CA ASP A 154 15.19 -9.36 24.60
C ASP A 154 16.49 -9.96 24.06
N VAL A 155 17.58 -9.20 24.16
CA VAL A 155 18.94 -9.57 23.73
C VAL A 155 19.88 -9.86 24.90
N SER A 156 19.37 -9.79 26.14
CA SER A 156 20.18 -9.91 27.37
C SER A 156 20.42 -11.36 27.83
N GLU A 157 19.53 -12.28 27.48
CA GLU A 157 19.72 -13.72 27.64
C GLU A 157 20.36 -14.33 26.40
N SER A 158 21.14 -15.40 26.58
CA SER A 158 21.76 -16.11 25.47
C SER A 158 20.72 -16.43 24.39
N SER A 159 21.07 -16.10 23.15
CA SER A 159 20.32 -16.06 21.88
C SER A 159 19.44 -17.26 21.49
N ASP A 160 19.07 -18.14 22.41
CA ASP A 160 18.38 -19.40 22.14
C ASP A 160 17.15 -19.63 23.04
N THR A 161 16.90 -18.82 24.09
CA THR A 161 15.79 -19.11 25.03
C THR A 161 14.92 -17.92 25.44
N GLY A 162 15.16 -16.73 24.88
CA GLY A 162 14.39 -15.54 25.24
C GLY A 162 12.93 -15.58 24.77
N GLU A 163 12.01 -15.07 25.58
CA GLU A 163 10.62 -14.94 25.20
C GLU A 163 10.39 -13.68 24.32
N HIS A 164 9.92 -13.88 23.09
CA HIS A 164 9.87 -12.83 22.08
C HIS A 164 8.45 -12.43 21.66
N GLY A 165 8.24 -11.16 21.37
CA GLY A 165 7.07 -10.68 20.67
C GLY A 165 7.41 -10.32 19.24
N PHE A 166 6.61 -10.75 18.27
CA PHE A 166 6.85 -10.44 16.86
C PHE A 166 6.19 -9.12 16.43
N PRO A 167 6.68 -8.47 15.36
CA PRO A 167 6.08 -7.23 14.87
C PRO A 167 4.64 -7.40 14.37
N GLY A 168 3.85 -6.34 14.43
CA GLY A 168 2.57 -6.27 13.72
C GLY A 168 2.75 -6.05 12.22
N GLY A 169 1.74 -6.40 11.44
CA GLY A 169 1.66 -6.11 10.01
C GLY A 169 1.15 -4.70 9.74
N GLY A 170 1.66 -4.06 8.69
CA GLY A 170 1.20 -2.77 8.21
C GLY A 170 -0.19 -2.82 7.56
N ALA A 171 -0.89 -1.69 7.58
CA ALA A 171 -2.10 -1.51 6.81
C ALA A 171 -1.79 -1.36 5.31
N THR A 172 -2.77 -1.61 4.45
CA THR A 172 -2.72 -1.18 3.05
C THR A 172 -3.77 -0.12 2.82
N ASP A 173 -3.39 1.03 2.27
CA ASP A 173 -4.31 2.16 2.12
C ASP A 173 -4.10 2.99 0.85
N VAL A 174 -5.13 3.75 0.49
CA VAL A 174 -5.14 4.72 -0.60
C VAL A 174 -5.31 6.13 -0.03
N ARG A 175 -4.46 7.05 -0.46
CA ARG A 175 -4.40 8.44 0.02
C ARG A 175 -4.50 9.44 -1.12
N LEU A 176 -4.94 10.65 -0.76
CA LEU A 176 -5.01 11.80 -1.66
C LEU A 176 -3.82 12.76 -1.51
N VAL A 177 -3.04 12.61 -0.44
CA VAL A 177 -1.83 13.40 -0.18
C VAL A 177 -0.67 12.46 0.11
N ASN A 178 0.45 12.64 -0.61
CA ASN A 178 1.65 11.86 -0.42
C ASN A 178 2.50 12.35 0.77
N GLY A 179 3.56 11.59 1.05
CA GLY A 179 4.51 11.85 2.12
C GLY A 179 5.00 10.54 2.71
N ALA A 180 5.89 10.62 3.71
CA ALA A 180 6.24 9.44 4.50
C ALA A 180 4.98 8.74 5.03
N TRP A 181 5.00 7.42 5.16
CA TRP A 181 3.82 6.63 5.54
C TRP A 181 3.16 7.10 6.84
N ASN A 182 3.94 7.68 7.77
CA ASN A 182 3.48 8.21 9.06
C ASN A 182 3.27 9.74 9.07
N ASN A 183 3.36 10.41 7.91
CA ASN A 183 3.08 11.83 7.82
C ASN A 183 1.62 12.10 8.16
N THR A 184 1.37 13.04 9.09
CA THR A 184 0.02 13.30 9.59
C THR A 184 -0.95 13.78 8.51
N THR A 185 -0.52 14.67 7.62
CA THR A 185 -1.39 15.18 6.53
C THR A 185 -1.73 14.06 5.55
N SER A 186 -0.74 13.25 5.17
CA SER A 186 -0.93 12.08 4.33
C SER A 186 -1.88 11.07 4.99
N LEU A 187 -1.61 10.65 6.24
CA LEU A 187 -2.46 9.72 6.99
C LEU A 187 -3.92 10.19 7.10
N ARG A 188 -4.14 11.50 7.25
CA ARG A 188 -5.50 12.03 7.33
C ARG A 188 -6.25 11.97 6.01
N SER A 189 -5.55 11.91 4.88
CA SER A 189 -6.12 11.85 3.54
C SER A 189 -6.47 10.43 3.05
N ARG A 190 -6.44 9.44 3.95
CA ARG A 190 -6.77 8.04 3.65
C ARG A 190 -8.26 7.90 3.35
N ILE A 191 -8.59 7.42 2.15
CA ILE A 191 -9.97 7.22 1.68
C ILE A 191 -10.43 5.76 1.73
N MET A 192 -9.48 4.82 1.77
CA MET A 192 -9.73 3.38 1.96
C MET A 192 -8.52 2.75 2.67
N VAL A 193 -8.76 1.85 3.61
CA VAL A 193 -7.75 1.19 4.46
C VAL A 193 -8.16 -0.26 4.70
N ALA A 194 -7.30 -1.21 4.35
CA ALA A 194 -7.35 -2.59 4.83
C ALA A 194 -6.34 -2.77 5.97
N ALA A 195 -6.84 -3.20 7.13
CA ALA A 195 -6.05 -3.35 8.35
C ALA A 195 -5.01 -4.48 8.30
N GLY A 196 -3.85 -4.24 8.92
CA GLY A 196 -2.86 -5.27 9.22
C GLY A 196 -3.18 -6.05 10.48
N GLY A 197 -2.68 -7.28 10.56
CA GLY A 197 -2.80 -8.12 11.76
C GLY A 197 -1.72 -7.84 12.81
N GLY A 198 -2.02 -8.12 14.07
CA GLY A 198 -1.05 -8.05 15.17
C GLY A 198 0.00 -9.16 15.10
N GLY A 199 1.15 -8.92 15.70
CA GLY A 199 2.24 -9.90 15.81
C GLY A 199 1.96 -10.97 16.86
N GLY A 200 2.44 -12.18 16.61
CA GLY A 200 2.37 -13.26 17.59
C GLY A 200 3.17 -12.92 18.85
N GLY A 201 2.62 -13.25 20.02
CA GLY A 201 3.33 -13.21 21.29
C GLY A 201 3.89 -14.57 21.66
N TRP A 202 5.05 -14.58 22.29
CA TRP A 202 5.62 -15.75 22.94
C TRP A 202 5.48 -15.61 24.46
N SER A 203 5.09 -16.68 25.13
CA SER A 203 5.29 -16.83 26.57
C SER A 203 5.45 -18.32 26.84
N GLY A 204 6.51 -18.73 27.51
CA GLY A 204 6.66 -20.12 27.92
C GLY A 204 7.72 -20.24 28.98
N ASN A 205 7.29 -20.52 30.21
CA ASN A 205 8.21 -20.85 31.30
C ASN A 205 8.30 -22.38 31.38
N GLY A 206 9.29 -22.96 30.71
CA GLY A 206 9.63 -24.38 30.85
C GLY A 206 8.83 -25.38 30.01
N SER A 207 9.39 -26.60 29.95
CA SER A 207 9.03 -27.73 29.08
C SER A 207 7.67 -28.39 29.32
N GLY A 208 6.77 -27.75 30.09
CA GLY A 208 5.45 -28.27 30.44
C GLY A 208 4.27 -27.38 30.02
N ASP A 209 4.52 -26.12 29.64
CA ASP A 209 3.47 -25.22 29.15
C ASP A 209 3.18 -25.54 27.68
N GLN A 210 2.02 -26.15 27.47
CA GLN A 210 1.62 -26.70 26.18
C GLN A 210 1.61 -25.64 25.07
N TYR A 211 2.24 -26.04 23.98
CA TYR A 211 2.48 -25.40 22.69
C TYR A 211 1.23 -24.97 21.89
N TYR A 212 0.11 -24.56 22.51
CA TYR A 212 -1.15 -24.36 21.77
C TYR A 212 -1.74 -22.95 21.78
N ALA A 213 -1.94 -22.49 20.54
CA ALA A 213 -3.02 -21.66 19.99
C ALA A 213 -3.31 -20.29 20.62
N GLY A 214 -2.69 -19.26 20.05
CA GLY A 214 -3.09 -17.87 20.31
C GLY A 214 -2.19 -16.90 19.57
N GLY A 215 -2.31 -16.90 18.24
CA GLY A 215 -1.55 -15.99 17.38
C GLY A 215 -1.87 -14.52 17.63
N GLY A 216 -1.25 -13.63 16.86
CA GLY A 216 -1.65 -12.24 16.74
C GLY A 216 -3.13 -12.10 16.36
N GLY A 217 -3.76 -11.04 16.84
CA GLY A 217 -5.12 -10.70 16.47
C GLY A 217 -5.20 -10.24 15.00
N ALA A 218 -6.23 -10.65 14.27
CA ALA A 218 -6.36 -10.30 12.85
C ALA A 218 -6.75 -8.83 12.64
N GLY A 219 -6.34 -8.28 11.49
CA GLY A 219 -6.90 -7.04 10.99
C GLY A 219 -8.40 -7.19 10.83
N GLY A 220 -9.18 -6.18 11.19
CA GLY A 220 -10.63 -6.31 11.21
C GLY A 220 -11.35 -5.32 10.31
N SER A 221 -12.68 -5.42 10.30
CA SER A 221 -13.57 -4.51 9.57
C SER A 221 -13.69 -3.18 10.33
N LEU A 222 -14.82 -2.86 10.96
CA LEU A 222 -14.98 -1.63 11.74
C LEU A 222 -14.13 -1.65 13.02
N SER A 223 -13.86 -2.83 13.55
CA SER A 223 -12.95 -3.09 14.66
C SER A 223 -12.00 -4.21 14.25
N GLY A 224 -10.73 -4.06 14.63
CA GLY A 224 -9.75 -5.14 14.64
C GLY A 224 -10.16 -6.28 15.55
N ILE A 225 -9.40 -7.37 15.47
CA ILE A 225 -9.62 -8.57 16.27
C ILE A 225 -8.44 -8.74 17.23
N GLY A 226 -8.73 -9.11 18.48
CA GLY A 226 -7.72 -9.49 19.45
C GLY A 226 -7.14 -10.89 19.18
N ALA A 227 -6.09 -11.26 19.90
CA ALA A 227 -5.53 -12.60 19.78
C ALA A 227 -6.59 -13.69 20.08
N PRO A 228 -6.59 -14.83 19.37
CA PRO A 228 -7.52 -15.91 19.65
C PRO A 228 -7.44 -16.32 21.13
N THR A 229 -8.59 -16.51 21.77
CA THR A 229 -8.74 -16.89 23.19
C THR A 229 -8.24 -15.87 24.22
N ALA A 230 -7.84 -14.66 23.79
CA ALA A 230 -7.50 -13.57 24.69
C ALA A 230 -8.64 -13.20 25.62
N THR A 231 -8.33 -13.16 26.92
CA THR A 231 -9.25 -12.67 27.95
C THR A 231 -9.22 -11.15 28.05
N SER A 232 -8.21 -10.51 27.48
CA SER A 232 -8.09 -9.06 27.35
C SER A 232 -7.35 -8.68 26.07
N SER A 233 -7.92 -7.79 25.26
CA SER A 233 -7.27 -7.21 24.08
C SER A 233 -7.82 -5.80 23.82
N THR A 234 -7.10 -4.99 23.06
CA THR A 234 -7.54 -3.65 22.66
C THR A 234 -7.26 -3.49 21.16
N PRO A 235 -8.13 -4.04 20.30
CA PRO A 235 -8.01 -3.86 18.86
C PRO A 235 -8.24 -2.40 18.45
N GLY A 236 -7.76 -2.05 17.25
CA GLY A 236 -8.10 -0.77 16.64
C GLY A 236 -9.59 -0.70 16.33
N THR A 237 -10.21 0.46 16.50
CA THR A 237 -11.62 0.72 16.19
C THR A 237 -11.74 1.88 15.20
N GLN A 238 -12.94 2.39 14.97
CA GLN A 238 -13.10 3.60 14.16
C GLN A 238 -12.60 4.87 14.87
N THR A 239 -12.39 4.85 16.18
CA THR A 239 -12.05 6.06 16.96
C THR A 239 -10.94 5.89 17.99
N SER A 240 -10.51 4.66 18.25
CA SER A 240 -9.58 4.32 19.32
C SER A 240 -8.71 3.11 18.96
N GLY A 241 -7.71 2.84 19.78
CA GLY A 241 -6.67 1.84 19.54
C GLY A 241 -5.36 2.39 20.11
N TYR A 242 -4.23 1.96 19.59
CA TYR A 242 -2.95 2.57 19.95
C TYR A 242 -2.85 4.00 19.43
N ALA A 243 -2.99 4.19 18.11
CA ALA A 243 -3.03 5.50 17.48
C ALA A 243 -3.67 5.45 16.08
N PHE A 244 -4.00 6.62 15.55
CA PHE A 244 -4.48 6.77 14.18
C PHE A 244 -3.38 6.35 13.19
N GLY A 245 -3.61 5.27 12.44
CA GLY A 245 -2.64 4.74 11.49
C GLY A 245 -1.54 3.85 12.05
N ILE A 246 -1.39 3.73 13.38
CA ILE A 246 -0.18 3.17 14.00
C ILE A 246 -0.58 2.15 15.08
N GLY A 247 0.02 0.97 15.02
CA GLY A 247 -0.10 -0.10 16.01
C GLY A 247 0.94 0.03 17.12
N GLY A 248 0.62 -0.50 18.30
CA GLY A 248 1.46 -0.39 19.50
C GLY A 248 2.70 -1.27 19.44
N ASN A 249 3.85 -0.74 19.86
CA ASN A 249 5.08 -1.51 19.96
C ASN A 249 5.03 -2.48 21.14
N GLY A 250 5.54 -3.69 20.95
CA GLY A 250 5.75 -4.68 22.01
C GLY A 250 6.56 -4.15 23.19
N ILE A 251 6.36 -4.73 24.36
CA ILE A 251 7.03 -4.35 25.62
C ILE A 251 7.60 -5.57 26.35
N PHE A 252 8.53 -5.32 27.28
CA PHE A 252 9.08 -6.33 28.20
C PHE A 252 8.51 -6.19 29.62
N GLY A 253 8.43 -7.32 30.31
CA GLY A 253 8.15 -7.35 31.75
C GLY A 253 9.37 -6.96 32.57
N SER A 254 9.18 -6.11 33.59
CA SER A 254 10.25 -5.62 34.47
C SER A 254 10.66 -6.59 35.59
N SER A 255 10.03 -7.77 35.70
CA SER A 255 10.06 -8.61 36.91
C SER A 255 10.76 -9.96 36.75
N GLY A 256 11.84 -10.02 35.98
CA GLY A 256 12.79 -11.15 35.99
C GLY A 256 12.42 -12.40 35.18
N ASN A 257 11.28 -12.40 34.49
CA ASN A 257 10.92 -13.41 33.50
C ASN A 257 10.72 -12.67 32.17
N ASN A 258 11.66 -12.81 31.24
CA ASN A 258 11.95 -11.97 30.07
C ASN A 258 10.91 -12.04 28.93
N ASN A 259 9.63 -11.91 29.28
CA ASN A 259 8.50 -12.03 28.36
C ASN A 259 8.29 -10.77 27.51
N GLY A 260 8.53 -10.89 26.20
CA GLY A 260 8.18 -9.89 25.21
C GLY A 260 6.74 -10.03 24.67
N THR A 261 6.09 -8.90 24.40
CA THR A 261 4.76 -8.89 23.75
C THR A 261 4.82 -8.55 22.26
N GLY A 262 3.91 -9.12 21.48
CA GLY A 262 3.77 -8.84 20.06
C GLY A 262 3.27 -7.42 19.79
N GLY A 263 3.72 -6.84 18.68
CA GLY A 263 3.28 -5.52 18.23
C GLY A 263 1.87 -5.53 17.65
N GLY A 264 1.13 -4.44 17.80
CA GLY A 264 -0.21 -4.29 17.23
C GLY A 264 -0.17 -4.07 15.71
N GLY A 265 -1.20 -4.50 14.99
CA GLY A 265 -1.34 -4.30 13.55
C GLY A 265 -1.72 -2.86 13.20
N GLY A 266 -1.28 -2.38 12.03
CA GLY A 266 -1.70 -1.09 11.48
C GLY A 266 -3.16 -1.08 11.04
N GLY A 267 -3.77 0.10 10.92
CA GLY A 267 -5.15 0.24 10.47
C GLY A 267 -5.59 1.69 10.37
N TYR A 268 -6.89 1.95 10.22
CA TYR A 268 -7.45 3.28 10.38
C TYR A 268 -7.12 3.81 11.78
N TYR A 269 -7.39 2.99 12.80
CA TYR A 269 -6.62 2.95 14.04
C TYR A 269 -5.87 1.62 14.13
N GLY A 270 -4.61 1.69 14.57
CA GLY A 270 -3.83 0.49 14.83
C GLY A 270 -4.22 -0.16 16.15
N GLY A 271 -4.06 -1.49 16.21
CA GLY A 271 -4.29 -2.26 17.43
C GLY A 271 -3.21 -2.01 18.48
N GLU A 272 -3.53 -2.30 19.74
CA GLU A 272 -2.54 -2.31 20.81
C GLU A 272 -1.60 -3.53 20.71
N LYS A 273 -0.41 -3.35 21.29
CA LYS A 273 0.50 -4.44 21.66
C LYS A 273 -0.17 -5.46 22.59
N GLY A 274 0.48 -6.61 22.80
CA GLY A 274 0.04 -7.55 23.84
C GLY A 274 -0.03 -6.89 25.22
N LEU A 275 -1.14 -7.12 25.93
CA LEU A 275 -1.47 -6.47 27.20
C LEU A 275 -0.93 -7.20 28.43
N SER A 276 -0.42 -8.41 28.26
CA SER A 276 0.18 -9.17 29.36
C SER A 276 1.33 -10.04 28.86
N PHE A 277 2.14 -10.52 29.79
CA PHE A 277 3.26 -11.41 29.50
C PHE A 277 2.88 -12.90 29.44
N ARG A 278 1.60 -13.22 29.61
CA ARG A 278 1.07 -14.59 29.54
C ARG A 278 0.24 -14.75 28.27
N LYS A 279 0.44 -15.87 27.58
CA LYS A 279 -0.42 -16.28 26.48
C LYS A 279 -1.86 -16.43 26.96
N PRO A 280 -2.84 -16.16 26.09
CA PRO A 280 -2.68 -15.60 24.73
C PRO A 280 -2.61 -14.05 24.70
N ASN A 281 -2.67 -13.40 25.86
CA ASN A 281 -2.70 -11.93 25.98
C ASN A 281 -1.34 -11.25 25.68
N SER A 282 -0.29 -12.01 25.37
CA SER A 282 1.02 -11.50 24.93
C SER A 282 1.07 -11.14 23.45
N SER A 283 0.09 -11.56 22.67
CA SER A 283 -0.03 -11.27 21.25
C SER A 283 -0.61 -9.88 21.00
N GLY A 284 -0.13 -9.18 19.96
CA GLY A 284 -0.68 -7.90 19.54
C GLY A 284 -2.06 -8.05 18.91
N SER A 285 -2.89 -7.00 19.01
CA SER A 285 -4.22 -6.96 18.38
C SER A 285 -4.12 -6.38 16.95
N GLY A 286 -5.05 -6.74 16.06
CA GLY A 286 -5.12 -6.15 14.72
C GLY A 286 -5.72 -4.74 14.72
N GLY A 287 -5.46 -4.01 13.63
CA GLY A 287 -6.07 -2.69 13.39
C GLY A 287 -7.49 -2.78 12.84
N SER A 288 -8.16 -1.62 12.75
CA SER A 288 -9.44 -1.46 12.06
C SER A 288 -9.24 -1.07 10.59
N SER A 289 -10.17 -1.45 9.73
CA SER A 289 -10.23 -1.00 8.35
C SER A 289 -11.13 0.25 8.24
N PHE A 290 -11.10 0.93 7.10
CA PHE A 290 -11.94 2.10 6.84
C PHE A 290 -12.22 2.21 5.34
N ILE A 291 -13.44 2.62 4.98
CA ILE A 291 -13.77 2.99 3.60
C ILE A 291 -14.67 4.22 3.67
N SER A 292 -14.29 5.29 2.97
CA SER A 292 -15.14 6.47 2.84
C SER A 292 -16.50 6.10 2.23
N GLY A 293 -17.59 6.40 2.93
CA GLY A 293 -18.96 6.04 2.51
C GLY A 293 -19.48 4.70 3.01
N HIS A 294 -18.65 3.86 3.63
CA HIS A 294 -19.12 2.57 4.15
C HIS A 294 -19.87 2.75 5.48
N SER A 295 -21.02 2.09 5.58
CA SER A 295 -21.87 2.17 6.79
C SER A 295 -21.11 1.77 8.05
N GLY A 296 -21.21 2.58 9.10
CA GLY A 296 -20.54 2.35 10.39
C GLY A 296 -19.10 2.87 10.46
N CYS A 297 -18.47 3.28 9.35
CA CYS A 297 -17.19 3.98 9.40
C CYS A 297 -17.35 5.38 10.03
N ASN A 298 -16.29 5.87 10.66
CA ASN A 298 -16.24 7.23 11.24
C ASN A 298 -15.07 8.01 10.65
N ALA A 299 -15.34 8.79 9.61
CA ALA A 299 -14.37 9.64 8.98
C ALA A 299 -13.98 10.80 9.91
N ILE A 300 -12.71 11.19 9.81
CA ILE A 300 -12.22 12.44 10.39
C ILE A 300 -12.47 13.62 9.43
N ASN A 301 -12.50 14.82 9.97
CA ASN A 301 -12.38 16.05 9.20
C ASN A 301 -10.89 16.39 8.92
N ALA A 302 -10.62 17.47 8.19
CA ALA A 302 -9.26 17.89 7.86
C ALA A 302 -8.37 18.20 9.10
N SER A 303 -8.97 18.58 10.24
CA SER A 303 -8.25 18.78 11.50
C SER A 303 -7.96 17.49 12.28
N GLY A 304 -8.49 16.34 11.83
CA GLY A 304 -8.33 15.04 12.47
C GLY A 304 -9.39 14.69 13.52
N SER A 305 -10.47 15.46 13.60
CA SER A 305 -11.57 15.20 14.53
C SER A 305 -12.61 14.29 13.88
N HIS A 306 -13.06 13.27 14.60
CA HIS A 306 -14.14 12.38 14.17
C HIS A 306 -15.43 13.12 13.93
N THR A 307 -16.09 12.81 12.82
CA THR A 307 -17.31 13.49 12.37
C THR A 307 -18.59 12.76 12.78
N GLY A 308 -18.47 11.49 13.18
CA GLY A 308 -19.61 10.60 13.41
C GLY A 308 -20.28 10.15 12.11
N GLN A 309 -19.65 10.38 10.95
CA GLN A 309 -20.18 10.07 9.61
C GLN A 309 -19.11 9.34 8.79
N PRO A 310 -19.48 8.50 7.81
CA PRO A 310 -18.52 7.68 7.07
C PRO A 310 -17.82 8.43 5.92
N ASN A 311 -18.29 9.63 5.56
CA ASN A 311 -17.83 10.34 4.36
C ASN A 311 -16.54 11.11 4.63
N HIS A 312 -15.49 10.80 3.88
CA HIS A 312 -14.23 11.51 3.94
C HIS A 312 -14.40 12.97 3.50
N TYR A 313 -13.69 13.90 4.16
CA TYR A 313 -13.84 15.35 3.96
C TYR A 313 -13.50 15.83 2.54
N SER A 314 -12.80 15.03 1.73
CA SER A 314 -12.49 15.34 0.34
C SER A 314 -13.67 15.14 -0.63
N GLY A 315 -14.77 14.53 -0.17
CA GLY A 315 -15.88 14.15 -1.04
C GLY A 315 -15.67 12.88 -1.88
N HIS A 316 -14.50 12.23 -1.77
CA HIS A 316 -14.27 10.91 -2.37
C HIS A 316 -15.01 9.86 -1.55
N ILE A 317 -16.10 9.34 -2.09
CA ILE A 317 -17.02 8.43 -1.40
C ILE A 317 -17.20 7.18 -2.27
N PHE A 318 -16.97 6.01 -1.68
CA PHE A 318 -17.15 4.74 -2.36
C PHE A 318 -18.61 4.27 -2.25
N ASN A 319 -19.03 3.50 -3.25
CA ASN A 319 -20.24 2.69 -3.21
C ASN A 319 -19.88 1.21 -3.41
N GLU A 320 -20.87 0.32 -3.28
CA GLU A 320 -20.66 -1.14 -3.43
C GLU A 320 -19.50 -1.66 -2.57
N THR A 321 -19.42 -1.15 -1.34
CA THR A 321 -18.27 -1.37 -0.46
C THR A 321 -18.35 -2.69 0.30
N GLN A 322 -17.22 -3.35 0.49
CA GLN A 322 -17.08 -4.56 1.30
C GLN A 322 -15.89 -4.45 2.26
N MET A 323 -16.06 -4.91 3.50
CA MET A 323 -14.99 -5.05 4.49
C MET A 323 -15.04 -6.49 5.04
N ILE A 324 -13.93 -7.21 4.94
CA ILE A 324 -13.80 -8.59 5.43
C ILE A 324 -12.62 -8.63 6.41
N ASP A 325 -12.84 -9.15 7.61
CA ASP A 325 -11.77 -9.32 8.59
C ASP A 325 -10.79 -10.44 8.20
N GLY A 326 -9.60 -10.40 8.79
CA GLY A 326 -8.51 -11.34 8.52
C GLY A 326 -8.75 -12.76 9.03
N ASN A 327 -9.88 -13.04 9.69
CA ASN A 327 -10.24 -14.40 10.10
C ASN A 327 -11.32 -15.02 9.21
N SER A 328 -11.77 -14.29 8.20
CA SER A 328 -12.84 -14.68 7.29
C SER A 328 -12.30 -15.03 5.90
N SER A 329 -13.12 -15.78 5.15
CA SER A 329 -12.84 -16.07 3.74
C SER A 329 -12.95 -14.80 2.90
N MET A 330 -11.91 -14.50 2.14
CA MET A 330 -11.80 -13.32 1.28
C MET A 330 -11.21 -13.69 -0.07
N PRO A 331 -11.35 -12.82 -1.10
CA PRO A 331 -10.66 -13.01 -2.37
C PRO A 331 -9.14 -13.10 -2.16
N LYS A 332 -8.48 -13.93 -2.97
CA LYS A 332 -7.02 -13.98 -3.04
C LYS A 332 -6.55 -13.07 -4.19
N PRO A 333 -5.47 -12.29 -4.03
CA PRO A 333 -4.91 -11.48 -5.12
C PRO A 333 -4.74 -12.22 -6.45
N THR A 334 -4.28 -13.48 -6.37
CA THR A 334 -4.02 -14.34 -7.52
C THR A 334 -5.23 -15.13 -8.04
N GLY A 335 -6.45 -14.78 -7.61
CA GLY A 335 -7.67 -15.53 -7.90
C GLY A 335 -7.99 -16.65 -6.89
N GLY A 336 -9.28 -16.96 -6.76
CA GLY A 336 -9.82 -17.87 -5.74
C GLY A 336 -10.03 -17.17 -4.39
N THR A 337 -10.06 -17.96 -3.31
CA THR A 337 -10.27 -17.46 -1.93
C THR A 337 -9.13 -17.85 -0.99
N GLN A 338 -8.99 -17.10 0.10
CA GLN A 338 -8.06 -17.33 1.21
C GLN A 338 -8.74 -16.96 2.55
N ILE A 339 -8.29 -17.54 3.67
CA ILE A 339 -8.70 -17.07 5.01
C ILE A 339 -7.70 -16.03 5.49
N GLY A 340 -8.11 -14.76 5.49
CA GLY A 340 -7.21 -13.66 5.78
C GLY A 340 -6.10 -13.48 4.75
N HIS A 341 -5.49 -12.29 4.71
CA HIS A 341 -4.31 -12.09 3.87
C HIS A 341 -3.02 -12.48 4.60
N SER A 342 -2.23 -13.31 3.93
CA SER A 342 -0.88 -13.70 4.36
C SER A 342 0.17 -12.98 3.53
N GLY A 343 1.30 -12.64 4.17
CA GLY A 343 2.41 -11.93 3.57
C GLY A 343 2.29 -10.41 3.67
N ASN A 344 3.03 -9.72 2.80
CA ASN A 344 2.87 -8.28 2.62
C ASN A 344 1.48 -7.97 2.11
N GLY A 345 1.02 -6.75 2.33
CA GLY A 345 -0.21 -6.26 1.73
C GLY A 345 -0.15 -6.25 0.20
N TYR A 346 -1.30 -5.98 -0.39
CA TYR A 346 -1.47 -5.91 -1.84
C TYR A 346 -2.62 -4.96 -2.15
N ALA A 347 -2.57 -4.29 -3.30
CA ALA A 347 -3.69 -3.49 -3.79
C ALA A 347 -3.88 -3.68 -5.30
N ARG A 348 -5.13 -3.49 -5.73
CA ARG A 348 -5.52 -3.50 -7.13
C ARG A 348 -6.52 -2.39 -7.39
N ILE A 349 -6.38 -1.74 -8.55
CA ILE A 349 -7.37 -0.80 -9.08
C ILE A 349 -7.73 -1.19 -10.51
N THR A 350 -9.02 -1.26 -10.78
CA THR A 350 -9.57 -1.73 -12.05
C THR A 350 -10.51 -0.67 -12.61
N TYR A 351 -10.28 -0.25 -13.86
CA TYR A 351 -11.20 0.61 -14.59
C TYR A 351 -12.42 -0.19 -15.07
N LEU A 352 -13.62 0.32 -14.82
CA LEU A 352 -14.88 -0.28 -15.21
C LEU A 352 -15.52 0.55 -16.35
N PRO A 353 -15.45 0.07 -17.61
CA PRO A 353 -15.93 0.80 -18.79
C PRO A 353 -17.45 1.00 -18.84
#